data_AF-A0A1F4D9K1-F1
#
_entry.id   AF-A0A1F4D9K1-F1
#
_cell.length_a   1.000
_cell.length_b   1.000
_cell.length_c   1.000
_cell.angle_alpha   90.00
_cell.angle_beta   90.00
_cell.angle_gamma   90.00
#
_symmetry.space_group_name_H-M   'P 1'
#
loop_
_entity.id
_entity.type
_entity.pdbx_description
1 polymer ?
#
loop_
_entity_poly.entity_id
_entity_poly.type
_entity_poly.pdbx_seq_one_letter_code
_entity_poly.pdbx_strand_id
1 'polypeptide(L)'
;MHIDEHLKKADAFEASLARLDPLRDGELYAVFLMRAGTNRINAALHVLGTTTDGPATEQKLGDLNHTYKPPMNSPAPESLKASFTALAFIENLRPDIVRGPKRLDAPAAQRALDAYTLIKRDTNSVLGRKSP
;
A
#
# COMPACT_ATOMS: atom_id res chain seq x y z
N MET A 1 10.66 -2.75 -9.62
CA MET A 1 11.65 -1.75 -9.14
C MET A 1 12.48 -2.40 -8.05
N HIS A 2 13.66 -1.86 -7.72
CA HIS A 2 14.42 -2.40 -6.59
C HIS A 2 13.74 -2.07 -5.25
N ILE A 3 14.05 -2.85 -4.21
CA ILE A 3 13.48 -2.69 -2.86
C ILE A 3 13.64 -1.25 -2.36
N ASP A 4 14.84 -0.68 -2.45
CA ASP A 4 15.12 0.67 -1.95
C ASP A 4 14.35 1.77 -2.70
N GLU A 5 14.08 1.57 -3.98
CA GLU A 5 13.29 2.52 -4.78
C GLU A 5 11.82 2.53 -4.37
N HIS A 6 11.25 1.36 -4.07
CA HIS A 6 9.91 1.26 -3.48
C HIS A 6 9.86 1.99 -2.14
N LEU A 7 10.84 1.76 -1.27
CA LEU A 7 10.88 2.38 0.05
C LEU A 7 11.02 3.90 -0.05
N LYS A 8 11.90 4.40 -0.93
CA LYS A 8 12.03 5.84 -1.19
C LYS A 8 10.72 6.45 -1.68
N LYS A 9 9.97 5.76 -2.54
CA LYS A 9 8.65 6.22 -3.01
C LYS A 9 7.63 6.22 -1.86
N ALA A 10 7.59 5.16 -1.05
CA ALA A 10 6.70 5.10 0.11
C ALA A 10 6.98 6.27 1.07
N ASP A 11 8.24 6.51 1.41
CA ASP A 11 8.65 7.59 2.31
C ASP A 11 8.28 8.97 1.75
N ALA A 12 8.38 9.19 0.44
CA ALA A 12 7.95 10.43 -0.20
C ALA A 12 6.42 10.67 -0.12
N PHE A 13 5.62 9.60 -0.27
CA PHE A 13 4.17 9.68 -0.06
C PHE A 13 3.83 9.91 1.41
N GLU A 14 4.51 9.26 2.35
CA GLU A 14 4.36 9.51 3.80
C GLU A 14 4.65 10.96 4.19
N ALA A 15 5.76 11.52 3.69
CA ALA A 15 6.11 12.91 3.92
C ALA A 15 5.07 13.88 3.32
N SER A 16 4.37 13.47 2.26
CA SER A 16 3.28 14.25 1.70
C SER A 16 2.00 14.12 2.51
N LEU A 17 1.66 12.92 2.98
CA LEU A 17 0.51 12.68 3.86
C LEU A 17 0.57 13.50 5.14
N ALA A 18 1.76 13.67 5.73
CA ALA A 18 1.97 14.49 6.93
C ALA A 18 1.59 15.98 6.75
N ARG A 19 1.39 16.44 5.52
CA ARG A 19 1.04 17.83 5.18
C ARG A 19 -0.41 18.01 4.74
N LEU A 20 -1.17 16.92 4.60
CA LEU A 20 -2.55 16.95 4.13
C LEU A 20 -3.52 16.99 5.32
N ASP A 21 -4.62 17.72 5.15
CA ASP A 21 -5.79 17.58 6.02
C ASP A 21 -6.69 16.49 5.43
N PRO A 22 -6.94 15.37 6.12
CA PRO A 22 -7.69 14.25 5.56
C PRO A 22 -9.14 14.60 5.17
N LEU A 23 -9.74 15.64 5.78
CA LEU A 23 -11.12 16.04 5.49
C LEU A 23 -11.21 17.08 4.37
N ARG A 24 -10.16 17.88 4.20
CA ARG A 24 -10.08 18.88 3.12
C ARG A 24 -9.47 18.31 1.85
N ASP A 25 -8.51 17.42 1.99
CA ASP A 25 -7.70 16.84 0.92
C ASP A 25 -8.00 15.34 0.71
N GLY A 26 -9.22 14.89 1.05
CA GLY A 26 -9.57 13.47 1.16
C GLY A 26 -9.24 12.61 -0.07
N GLU A 27 -9.37 13.15 -1.27
CA GLU A 27 -8.97 12.46 -2.50
C GLU A 27 -7.47 12.16 -2.55
N LEU A 28 -6.64 13.19 -2.34
CA LEU A 28 -5.19 13.06 -2.32
C LEU A 28 -4.73 12.20 -1.14
N TYR A 29 -5.37 12.36 0.01
CA TYR A 29 -5.08 11.58 1.22
C TYR A 29 -5.28 10.08 0.95
N ALA A 30 -6.44 9.68 0.41
CA ALA A 30 -6.73 8.28 0.08
C ALA A 30 -5.75 7.73 -0.98
N VAL A 31 -5.45 8.52 -2.03
CA VAL A 31 -4.51 8.09 -3.08
C VAL A 31 -3.10 7.93 -2.52
N PHE A 32 -2.62 8.84 -1.68
CA PHE A 32 -1.26 8.77 -1.15
C PHE A 32 -1.10 7.64 -0.13
N LEU A 33 -2.10 7.37 0.71
CA LEU A 33 -2.08 6.19 1.57
C LEU A 33 -2.01 4.90 0.74
N MET A 34 -2.84 4.80 -0.31
CA MET A 34 -2.81 3.67 -1.22
C MET A 34 -1.43 3.51 -1.86
N ARG A 35 -0.87 4.58 -2.43
CA ARG A 35 0.44 4.53 -3.13
C ARG A 35 1.59 4.22 -2.19
N ALA A 36 1.58 4.76 -0.98
CA ALA A 36 2.56 4.41 0.05
C ALA A 36 2.45 2.92 0.41
N GLY A 37 1.22 2.44 0.65
CA GLY A 37 0.94 1.05 1.01
C GLY A 37 1.34 0.06 -0.08
N THR A 38 0.99 0.34 -1.35
CA THR A 38 1.39 -0.48 -2.50
C THR A 38 2.92 -0.60 -2.59
N ASN A 39 3.66 0.50 -2.41
CA ASN A 39 5.12 0.44 -2.49
C ASN A 39 5.73 -0.34 -1.32
N ARG A 40 5.22 -0.19 -0.09
CA ARG A 40 5.66 -0.99 1.06
C ARG A 40 5.42 -2.48 0.86
N ILE A 41 4.23 -2.85 0.37
CA ILE A 41 3.88 -4.25 0.09
C ILE A 41 4.79 -4.80 -1.01
N ASN A 42 5.02 -4.08 -2.11
CA ASN A 42 5.94 -4.53 -3.15
C ASN A 42 7.37 -4.75 -2.60
N ALA A 43 7.90 -3.82 -1.80
CA ALA A 43 9.20 -4.00 -1.16
C ALA A 43 9.26 -5.30 -0.33
N ALA A 44 8.23 -5.59 0.46
CA ALA A 44 8.13 -6.82 1.24
C ALA A 44 7.98 -8.07 0.36
N LEU A 45 7.20 -8.01 -0.72
CA LEU A 45 7.04 -9.12 -1.67
C LEU A 45 8.33 -9.45 -2.42
N HIS A 46 9.18 -8.45 -2.71
CA HIS A 46 10.51 -8.65 -3.27
C HIS A 46 11.42 -9.40 -2.29
N VAL A 47 11.41 -9.03 -1.00
CA VAL A 47 12.15 -9.77 0.05
C VAL A 47 11.69 -11.21 0.15
N LEU A 48 10.37 -11.46 0.03
CA LEU A 48 9.79 -12.80 0.04
C LEU A 48 9.92 -13.54 -1.30
N GLY A 49 10.53 -12.94 -2.32
CA GLY A 49 10.73 -13.54 -3.63
C GLY A 49 9.44 -13.77 -4.45
N THR A 50 8.33 -13.15 -4.05
CA THR A 50 7.03 -13.24 -4.74
C THR A 50 6.97 -12.32 -5.97
N THR A 51 7.56 -11.12 -5.85
CA THR A 51 7.75 -10.19 -6.96
C THR A 51 9.22 -10.11 -7.37
N THR A 52 9.48 -9.59 -8.57
CA THR A 52 10.83 -9.35 -9.09
C THR A 52 10.97 -7.97 -9.71
N ASP A 53 12.17 -7.40 -9.59
CA ASP A 53 12.60 -6.18 -10.27
C ASP A 53 12.97 -6.42 -11.75
N GLY A 54 13.09 -7.68 -12.17
CA GLY A 54 13.28 -8.11 -13.55
C GLY A 54 11.97 -8.41 -14.31
N PRO A 55 12.04 -9.04 -15.49
CA PRO A 55 10.85 -9.44 -16.22
C PRO A 55 10.03 -10.45 -15.42
N ALA A 56 8.70 -10.26 -15.43
CA ALA A 56 7.79 -11.21 -14.81
C ALA A 56 7.90 -12.60 -15.46
N THR A 57 7.84 -13.65 -14.66
CA THR A 57 7.82 -15.04 -15.10
C THR A 57 6.55 -15.73 -14.59
N GLU A 58 6.36 -17.01 -14.91
CA GLU A 58 5.27 -17.80 -14.35
C GLU A 58 5.36 -17.91 -12.80
N GLN A 59 6.58 -17.86 -12.25
CA GLN A 59 6.87 -18.05 -10.84
C GLN A 59 7.02 -16.73 -10.07
N LYS A 60 7.43 -15.63 -10.72
CA LYS A 60 7.64 -14.32 -10.08
C LYS A 60 6.87 -13.23 -10.79
N LEU A 61 6.02 -12.54 -10.05
CA LEU A 61 5.20 -11.46 -10.59
C LEU A 61 6.02 -10.17 -10.72
N GLY A 62 5.61 -9.29 -11.62
CA GLY A 62 6.04 -7.90 -11.56
C GLY A 62 5.39 -7.17 -10.37
N ASP A 63 5.83 -5.93 -10.13
CA ASP A 63 5.29 -5.07 -9.08
C ASP A 63 3.75 -4.98 -9.15
N LEU A 64 3.11 -5.06 -7.98
CA LEU A 64 1.68 -4.82 -7.85
C LEU A 64 1.35 -3.34 -8.08
N ASN A 65 0.30 -3.10 -8.86
CA ASN A 65 -0.35 -1.81 -8.98
C ASN A 65 -1.53 -1.67 -8.03
N HIS A 66 -2.21 -2.80 -7.78
CA HIS A 66 -3.30 -2.95 -6.83
C HIS A 66 -3.22 -4.33 -6.17
N THR A 67 -3.92 -4.53 -5.05
CA THR A 67 -4.00 -5.84 -4.37
C THR A 67 -4.47 -6.98 -5.28
N TYR A 68 -5.21 -6.65 -6.35
CA TYR A 68 -5.73 -7.57 -7.34
C TYR A 68 -5.05 -7.46 -8.73
N LYS A 69 -4.01 -6.62 -8.90
CA LYS A 69 -3.37 -6.39 -10.21
C LYS A 69 -1.84 -6.22 -10.14
N PRO A 70 -1.06 -7.05 -10.87
CA PRO A 70 -1.50 -8.25 -11.59
C PRO A 70 -2.11 -9.30 -10.66
N PRO A 71 -2.94 -10.23 -11.16
CA PRO A 71 -3.46 -11.32 -10.35
C PRO A 71 -2.29 -12.17 -9.85
N MET A 72 -2.34 -12.55 -8.57
CA MET A 72 -1.33 -13.45 -8.01
C MET A 72 -1.63 -14.90 -8.38
N ASN A 73 -0.60 -15.64 -8.76
CA ASN A 73 -0.70 -17.07 -9.05
C ASN A 73 -0.77 -17.93 -7.77
N SER A 74 -0.58 -17.31 -6.61
CA SER A 74 -0.64 -17.92 -5.28
C SER A 74 -1.32 -16.96 -4.29
N PRO A 75 -1.81 -17.46 -3.13
CA PRO A 75 -2.32 -16.60 -2.07
C PRO A 75 -1.29 -15.60 -1.56
N ALA A 76 -1.75 -14.49 -1.01
CA ALA A 76 -0.87 -13.54 -0.31
C ALA A 76 -0.04 -14.27 0.78
N PRO A 77 1.27 -13.97 0.92
CA PRO A 77 2.08 -14.53 1.98
C PRO A 77 1.46 -14.30 3.36
N GLU A 78 1.57 -15.28 4.27
CA GLU A 78 0.91 -15.25 5.59
C GLU A 78 1.21 -13.95 6.36
N SER A 79 2.48 -13.52 6.34
CA SER A 79 2.95 -12.30 6.99
C SER A 79 2.35 -11.00 6.44
N LEU A 80 1.77 -11.04 5.24
CA LEU A 80 1.19 -9.89 4.54
C LEU A 80 -0.32 -10.01 4.31
N LYS A 81 -0.98 -11.12 4.68
CA LYS A 81 -2.42 -11.30 4.46
C LYS A 81 -3.25 -10.14 5.03
N ALA A 82 -2.98 -9.74 6.26
CA ALA A 82 -3.67 -8.62 6.90
C ALA A 82 -3.40 -7.29 6.18
N SER A 83 -2.16 -7.08 5.72
CA SER A 83 -1.76 -5.92 4.93
C SER A 83 -2.46 -5.85 3.56
N PHE A 84 -2.67 -6.99 2.89
CA PHE A 84 -3.45 -7.04 1.65
C PHE A 84 -4.89 -6.64 1.89
N THR A 85 -5.54 -7.15 2.93
CA THR A 85 -6.91 -6.76 3.32
C THR A 85 -6.98 -5.26 3.64
N ALA A 86 -6.01 -4.75 4.39
CA ALA A 86 -5.91 -3.33 4.74
C ALA A 86 -5.72 -2.44 3.49
N LEU A 87 -4.85 -2.83 2.55
CA LEU A 87 -4.64 -2.07 1.33
C LEU A 87 -5.90 -2.11 0.45
N ALA A 88 -6.57 -3.25 0.35
CA ALA A 88 -7.81 -3.38 -0.41
C ALA A 88 -8.91 -2.46 0.14
N PHE A 89 -9.00 -2.29 1.46
CA PHE A 89 -9.89 -1.31 2.08
C PHE A 89 -9.59 0.12 1.58
N ILE A 90 -8.32 0.54 1.61
CA ILE A 90 -7.91 1.87 1.14
C ILE A 90 -8.21 2.04 -0.36
N GLU A 91 -7.94 1.01 -1.17
CA GLU A 91 -8.24 0.99 -2.60
C GLU A 91 -9.74 1.18 -2.89
N ASN A 92 -10.59 0.57 -2.07
CA ASN A 92 -12.04 0.63 -2.18
C ASN A 92 -12.64 1.98 -1.78
N LEU A 93 -11.86 2.91 -1.23
CA LEU A 93 -12.30 4.30 -1.07
C LEU A 93 -12.39 5.02 -2.42
N ARG A 94 -11.62 4.59 -3.43
CA ARG A 94 -11.45 5.34 -4.69
C ARG A 94 -12.71 5.51 -5.53
N PRO A 95 -13.57 4.50 -5.73
CA PRO A 95 -14.76 4.67 -6.56
C PRO A 95 -15.67 5.80 -6.07
N ASP A 96 -15.82 5.93 -4.75
CA ASP A 96 -16.72 6.88 -4.12
C ASP A 96 -16.05 8.23 -3.82
N ILE A 97 -14.81 8.21 -3.32
CA ILE A 97 -14.10 9.41 -2.84
C ILE A 97 -13.30 10.07 -3.96
N VAL A 98 -12.55 9.29 -4.75
CA VAL A 98 -11.58 9.83 -5.73
C VAL A 98 -12.20 10.00 -7.11
N ARG A 99 -13.16 9.13 -7.47
CA ARG A 99 -13.85 9.15 -8.76
C ARG A 99 -15.32 9.55 -8.63
N GLY A 100 -15.82 9.59 -7.40
CA GLY A 100 -17.21 9.86 -7.09
C GLY A 100 -17.38 11.19 -6.38
N PRO A 101 -18.63 11.58 -6.05
CA PRO A 101 -18.93 12.87 -5.46
C PRO A 101 -18.78 12.89 -3.93
N LYS A 102 -18.47 11.76 -3.28
CA LYS A 102 -18.45 11.67 -1.82
C LYS A 102 -17.16 12.26 -1.29
N ARG A 103 -17.25 12.91 -0.12
CA ARG A 103 -16.09 13.36 0.64
C ARG A 103 -15.66 12.29 1.63
N LEU A 104 -14.36 12.24 1.91
CA LEU A 104 -13.83 11.38 2.98
C LEU A 104 -14.30 11.95 4.32
N ASP A 105 -15.05 11.15 5.08
CA ASP A 105 -15.47 11.52 6.43
C ASP A 105 -14.41 11.14 7.48
N ALA A 106 -14.52 11.69 8.69
CA ALA A 106 -13.55 11.46 9.75
C ALA A 106 -13.42 9.98 10.14
N PRO A 107 -14.52 9.20 10.29
CA PRO A 107 -14.43 7.77 10.56
C PRO A 107 -13.69 6.99 9.45
N ALA A 108 -13.95 7.28 8.18
CA ALA A 108 -13.26 6.63 7.06
C ALA A 108 -11.79 7.04 6.98
N ALA A 109 -11.47 8.31 7.22
CA ALA A 109 -10.11 8.80 7.28
C ALA A 109 -9.30 8.08 8.38
N GLN A 110 -9.86 7.96 9.59
CA GLN A 110 -9.21 7.25 10.69
C GLN A 110 -8.98 5.78 10.34
N ARG A 111 -9.99 5.08 9.82
CA ARG A 111 -9.84 3.68 9.40
C ARG A 111 -8.79 3.50 8.30
N ALA A 112 -8.66 4.46 7.39
CA ALA A 112 -7.65 4.42 6.34
C ALA A 112 -6.23 4.59 6.91
N LEU A 113 -6.07 5.47 7.91
CA LEU A 113 -4.81 5.65 8.63
C LEU A 113 -4.45 4.41 9.46
N ASP A 114 -5.41 3.81 10.15
CA ASP A 114 -5.21 2.58 10.93
C ASP A 114 -4.79 1.42 10.02
N ALA A 115 -5.48 1.27 8.88
CA ALA A 115 -5.14 0.28 7.85
C ALA A 115 -3.71 0.50 7.32
N TYR A 116 -3.32 1.74 7.05
CA TYR A 116 -1.95 2.06 6.63
C TYR A 116 -0.91 1.77 7.71
N THR A 117 -1.22 2.06 8.97
CA THR A 117 -0.34 1.78 10.11
C THR A 117 -0.09 0.29 10.25
N LEU A 118 -1.11 -0.54 10.04
CA LEU A 118 -0.98 -2.00 9.99
C LEU A 118 -0.08 -2.44 8.83
N ILE A 119 -0.27 -1.91 7.61
CA ILE A 119 0.60 -2.20 6.47
C ILE A 119 2.06 -1.86 6.80
N LYS A 120 2.30 -0.68 7.38
CA LYS A 120 3.65 -0.23 7.74
C LYS A 120 4.30 -1.15 8.78
N ARG A 121 3.56 -1.56 9.81
CA ARG A 121 4.04 -2.50 10.84
C ARG A 121 4.45 -3.85 10.23
N ASP A 122 3.54 -4.47 9.47
CA ASP A 122 3.75 -5.82 8.94
C ASP A 122 4.89 -5.83 7.91
N THR A 123 4.92 -4.83 7.03
CA THR A 123 6.00 -4.70 6.03
C THR A 123 7.35 -4.39 6.68
N ASN A 124 7.41 -3.56 7.72
CA ASN A 124 8.66 -3.33 8.46
C ASN A 124 9.19 -4.62 9.10
N SER A 125 8.31 -5.47 9.64
CA SER A 125 8.70 -6.79 10.17
C SER A 125 9.37 -7.67 9.11
N VAL A 126 8.76 -7.76 7.92
CA VAL A 126 9.34 -8.52 6.79
C VAL A 126 10.66 -7.91 6.30
N LEU A 127 10.75 -6.57 6.28
CA LEU A 127 11.94 -5.83 5.82
C LEU A 127 13.06 -5.79 6.87
N GLY A 128 12.88 -6.36 8.07
CA GLY A 128 13.84 -6.28 9.17
C GLY A 128 14.06 -4.86 9.70
N ARG A 129 13.09 -3.95 9.51
CA ARG A 129 13.17 -2.54 9.94
C ARG A 129 12.48 -2.37 11.29
N LYS A 130 13.05 -1.55 12.17
CA LYS A 130 12.38 -1.15 13.41
C LYS A 130 11.15 -0.30 13.05
N SER A 131 9.99 -0.64 13.61
CA SER A 131 8.83 0.25 13.56
C SER A 131 9.15 1.54 14.32
N PRO A 132 8.87 2.73 13.74
CA PRO A 132 8.97 3.99 14.48
C PRO A 132 7.96 4.04 15.63
#